data_AF-A0A1G1P6D0-F1
#
_entry.id   AF-A0A1G1P6D0-F1
#
_cell.length_a   1.000
_cell.length_b   1.000
_cell.length_c   1.000
_cell.angle_alpha   90.00
_cell.angle_beta   90.00
_cell.angle_gamma   90.00
#
_symmetry.space_group_name_H-M   'P 1'
#
loop_
_entity.id
_entity.type
_entity.pdbx_description
1 polymer ?
#
loop_
_entity_poly.entity_id
_entity_poly.type
_entity_poly.pdbx_seq_one_letter_code
_entity_poly.pdbx_strand_id
1 'polypeptide(L)'
;MQCNLMGKAYGLLCHQFVQVKDGGAGVFFHKLKKLMNSLLLYVAAPLAVRFDWNWQAAYISIGNKNMRYLKKLCGQKNSQTKSIQAVADKTIRCFKKVIERNPDLNSIQEWAHASRALQSLYFLQGNMLQLDEIVQLDADVRGRLIKRHQLDSLNMEFIPLNLALGSIGVYEHLESHIKAGILGISQQKKVILLLNPQIRANNPHYLKYWHKYITVITDPALIQILSPFAAQLTIPLASYMVLNKKISKSFLTLGTVREQWNSEGRLPLLTISDEDYELGWECLKSFGIGRGDWFVCLHVRESGWRGDNTAVEDFRNADIDTYQSAIEEITKAGGWVVRMGNTGMKPLPKAPRVIDYANCSLKSDAMDIFLCAQCRFFIGTSSGLYTLAMAFGVPVVMTNLLPACAMYYLTSKDLFIPRLCKLKGSQGYLDFKELLSPPIGTAITQSIYDARNIGVIANEADDIKAVVSEMLERSSGNITYGQEDERLQKVLRDMTLDCGHQYGEENIIINARMGRHFLRKHAGLLSFKEKHELNGVSR
;
A
#
# COMPACT_ATOMS: atom_id res chain seq x y z
N MET A 1 20.84 -28.12 13.57
CA MET A 1 20.17 -26.82 13.80
C MET A 1 20.89 -25.95 14.86
N GLN A 2 21.38 -26.53 15.97
CA GLN A 2 22.15 -25.80 17.01
C GLN A 2 23.52 -25.24 16.54
N CYS A 3 24.26 -25.96 15.68
CA CYS A 3 25.53 -25.44 15.11
C CYS A 3 25.36 -24.13 14.31
N ASN A 4 24.22 -23.95 13.65
CA ASN A 4 23.94 -22.77 12.81
C ASN A 4 23.56 -21.52 13.65
N LEU A 5 23.06 -21.74 14.87
CA LEU A 5 22.76 -20.69 15.85
C LEU A 5 24.03 -20.21 16.56
N MET A 6 24.94 -21.13 16.92
CA MET A 6 26.24 -20.76 17.50
C MET A 6 27.10 -19.97 16.51
N GLY A 7 27.16 -20.38 15.23
CA GLY A 7 27.91 -19.64 14.21
C GLY A 7 27.39 -18.21 13.98
N LYS A 8 26.06 -18.03 13.97
CA LYS A 8 25.44 -16.69 13.87
C LYS A 8 25.67 -15.85 15.12
N ALA A 9 25.57 -16.44 16.31
CA ALA A 9 25.83 -15.74 17.56
C ALA A 9 27.31 -15.32 17.67
N TYR A 10 28.23 -16.20 17.27
CA TYR A 10 29.66 -15.93 17.23
C TYR A 10 30.00 -14.80 16.24
N GLY A 11 29.46 -14.86 15.01
CA GLY A 11 29.64 -13.78 14.02
C GLY A 11 29.09 -12.43 14.49
N LEU A 12 27.94 -12.42 15.17
CA LEU A 12 27.37 -11.21 15.76
C LEU A 12 28.27 -10.66 16.87
N LEU A 13 28.78 -11.51 17.74
CA LEU A 13 29.71 -11.13 18.82
C LEU A 13 31.01 -10.58 18.25
N CYS A 14 31.63 -11.24 17.26
CA CYS A 14 32.82 -10.74 16.58
C CYS A 14 32.59 -9.34 15.98
N HIS A 15 31.44 -9.11 15.33
CA HIS A 15 31.10 -7.78 14.80
C HIS A 15 30.91 -6.73 15.91
N GLN A 16 30.30 -7.09 17.04
CA GLN A 16 30.20 -6.19 18.19
C GLN A 16 31.59 -5.86 18.77
N PHE A 17 32.49 -6.84 18.83
CA PHE A 17 33.88 -6.66 19.26
C PHE A 17 34.66 -5.75 18.33
N VAL A 18 34.52 -5.90 17.00
CA VAL A 18 35.13 -4.98 16.02
C VAL A 18 34.63 -3.54 16.24
N GLN A 19 33.33 -3.34 16.39
CA GLN A 19 32.77 -2.01 16.65
C GLN A 19 33.25 -1.38 17.96
N VAL A 20 33.49 -2.18 19.00
CA VAL A 20 34.06 -1.69 20.27
C VAL A 20 35.55 -1.39 20.13
N LYS A 21 36.29 -2.23 19.40
CA LYS A 21 37.72 -2.04 19.12
C LYS A 21 37.95 -0.75 18.33
N ASP A 22 37.15 -0.51 17.31
CA ASP A 22 37.29 0.66 16.42
C ASP A 22 36.72 1.95 17.04
N GLY A 23 35.72 1.83 17.91
CA GLY A 23 35.02 2.95 18.54
C GLY A 23 35.46 3.32 19.97
N GLY A 24 36.37 2.56 20.57
CA GLY A 24 36.93 2.81 21.89
C GLY A 24 35.94 2.72 23.06
N ALA A 25 36.35 3.23 24.22
CA ALA A 25 35.61 3.13 25.49
C ALA A 25 34.20 3.74 25.43
N GLY A 26 34.01 4.82 24.68
CA GLY A 26 32.70 5.46 24.51
C GLY A 26 31.67 4.55 23.85
N VAL A 27 32.08 3.81 22.81
CA VAL A 27 31.21 2.82 22.13
C VAL A 27 30.94 1.61 23.01
N PHE A 28 31.93 1.17 23.80
CA PHE A 28 31.73 0.11 24.80
C PHE A 28 30.67 0.50 25.85
N PHE A 29 30.81 1.64 26.51
CA PHE A 29 29.86 2.09 27.53
C PHE A 29 28.46 2.34 26.95
N HIS A 30 28.37 2.89 25.74
CA HIS A 30 27.09 3.04 25.04
C HIS A 30 26.41 1.69 24.80
N LYS A 31 27.14 0.68 24.32
CA LYS A 31 26.63 -0.69 24.11
C LYS A 31 26.25 -1.38 25.42
N LEU A 32 27.06 -1.24 26.47
CA LEU A 32 26.77 -1.80 27.80
C LEU A 32 25.50 -1.17 28.39
N LYS A 33 25.37 0.15 28.33
CA LYS A 33 24.14 0.87 28.75
C LYS A 33 22.93 0.37 27.97
N LYS A 34 23.07 0.18 26.65
CA LYS A 34 22.01 -0.38 25.80
C LYS A 34 21.62 -1.81 26.19
N LEU A 35 22.60 -2.65 26.51
CA LEU A 35 22.37 -4.03 26.99
C LEU A 35 21.65 -4.03 28.33
N MET A 36 22.11 -3.24 29.31
CA MET A 36 21.48 -3.11 30.62
C MET A 36 20.04 -2.59 30.51
N ASN A 37 19.81 -1.55 29.69
CA ASN A 37 18.46 -1.06 29.41
C ASN A 37 17.57 -2.12 28.75
N SER A 38 18.14 -2.94 27.87
CA SER A 38 17.40 -4.03 27.21
C SER A 38 17.02 -5.13 28.20
N LEU A 39 17.93 -5.50 29.11
CA LEU A 39 17.68 -6.47 30.19
C LEU A 39 16.62 -5.94 31.17
N LEU A 40 16.74 -4.67 31.58
CA LEU A 40 15.75 -4.01 32.43
C LEU A 40 14.36 -4.01 31.78
N LEU A 41 14.27 -3.65 30.50
CA LEU A 41 13.00 -3.71 29.76
C LEU A 41 12.47 -5.14 29.64
N TYR A 42 13.33 -6.15 29.50
CA TYR A 42 12.87 -7.53 29.37
C TYR A 42 12.23 -8.07 30.66
N VAL A 43 12.82 -7.74 31.82
CA VAL A 43 12.38 -8.25 33.13
C VAL A 43 11.29 -7.37 33.75
N ALA A 44 11.48 -6.04 33.75
CA ALA A 44 10.63 -5.13 34.50
C ALA A 44 9.44 -4.58 33.69
N ALA A 45 9.52 -4.48 32.35
CA ALA A 45 8.42 -3.95 31.55
C ALA A 45 7.11 -4.78 31.65
N PRO A 46 7.14 -6.13 31.69
CA PRO A 46 5.92 -6.91 31.90
C PRO A 46 5.23 -6.62 33.24
N LEU A 47 6.01 -6.41 34.31
CA LEU A 47 5.49 -6.04 35.63
C LEU A 47 4.91 -4.62 35.60
N ALA A 48 5.63 -3.68 34.99
CA ALA A 48 5.16 -2.32 34.82
C ALA A 48 3.82 -2.25 34.10
N VAL A 49 3.66 -2.97 32.99
CA VAL A 49 2.38 -3.04 32.26
C VAL A 49 1.29 -3.77 33.06
N ARG A 50 1.64 -4.80 33.85
CA ARG A 50 0.68 -5.56 34.67
C ARG A 50 0.12 -4.73 35.83
N PHE A 51 0.95 -3.90 36.44
CA PHE A 51 0.59 -3.09 37.62
C PHE A 51 0.35 -1.61 37.27
N ASP A 52 0.16 -1.31 35.98
CA ASP A 52 -0.10 0.03 35.43
C ASP A 52 0.90 1.12 35.91
N TRP A 53 2.17 0.76 36.02
CA TRP A 53 3.22 1.71 36.39
C TRP A 53 3.44 2.73 35.30
N ASN A 54 3.66 3.97 35.73
CA ASN A 54 4.02 5.07 34.87
C ASN A 54 5.42 4.87 34.23
N TRP A 55 5.48 4.17 33.09
CA TRP A 55 6.73 3.96 32.35
C TRP A 55 6.49 3.76 30.85
N GLN A 56 6.47 4.85 30.07
CA GLN A 56 6.16 4.81 28.63
C GLN A 56 7.03 3.84 27.83
N ALA A 57 8.34 3.78 28.09
CA ALA A 57 9.24 2.87 27.39
C ALA A 57 8.88 1.38 27.60
N ALA A 58 8.34 1.02 28.77
CA ALA A 58 7.83 -0.33 29.00
C ALA A 58 6.61 -0.65 28.12
N TYR A 59 5.64 0.26 28.05
CA TYR A 59 4.45 0.07 27.18
C TYR A 59 4.83 0.01 25.70
N ILE A 60 5.76 0.85 25.22
CA ILE A 60 6.26 0.80 23.84
C ILE A 60 6.93 -0.55 23.57
N SER A 61 7.80 -1.00 24.47
CA SER A 61 8.53 -2.27 24.34
C SER A 61 7.56 -3.47 24.27
N ILE A 62 6.61 -3.55 25.19
CA ILE A 62 5.60 -4.62 25.24
C ILE A 62 4.64 -4.53 24.04
N GLY A 63 4.19 -3.33 23.68
CA GLY A 63 3.37 -3.09 22.48
C GLY A 63 4.06 -3.58 21.21
N ASN A 64 5.33 -3.23 21.01
CA ASN A 64 6.14 -3.68 19.86
C ASN A 64 6.38 -5.20 19.86
N LYS A 65 6.54 -5.82 21.05
CA LYS A 65 6.61 -7.28 21.18
C LYS A 65 5.29 -7.93 20.76
N ASN A 66 4.17 -7.41 21.23
CA ASN A 66 2.84 -7.93 20.88
C ASN A 66 2.52 -7.71 19.39
N MET A 67 2.88 -6.57 18.80
CA MET A 67 2.70 -6.31 17.36
C MET A 67 3.45 -7.32 16.49
N ARG A 68 4.72 -7.64 16.84
CA ARG A 68 5.49 -8.69 16.16
C ARG A 68 4.86 -10.06 16.31
N TYR A 69 4.27 -10.35 17.46
CA TYR A 69 3.56 -11.60 17.71
C TYR A 69 2.24 -11.66 16.91
N LEU A 70 1.48 -10.57 16.88
CA LEU A 70 0.25 -10.42 16.10
C LEU A 70 0.52 -10.68 14.61
N LYS A 71 1.58 -10.08 14.04
CA LYS A 71 1.98 -10.32 12.65
C LYS A 71 2.26 -11.80 12.37
N LYS A 72 2.89 -12.50 13.31
CA LYS A 72 3.13 -13.95 13.20
C LYS A 72 1.83 -14.75 13.25
N LEU A 73 0.92 -14.42 14.18
CA LEU A 73 -0.38 -15.09 14.31
C LEU A 73 -1.21 -14.93 13.03
N CYS A 74 -1.31 -13.71 12.48
CA CYS A 74 -2.05 -13.46 11.24
C CYS A 74 -1.50 -14.22 10.02
N GLY A 75 -0.26 -14.73 10.07
CA GLY A 75 0.35 -15.51 9.01
C GLY A 75 0.16 -17.03 9.11
N GLN A 76 -0.45 -17.52 10.19
CA GLN A 76 -0.71 -18.94 10.40
C GLN A 76 -2.08 -19.32 9.83
N LYS A 77 -2.15 -20.38 9.01
CA LYS A 77 -3.39 -20.83 8.36
C LYS A 77 -4.51 -21.25 9.33
N ASN A 78 -4.19 -21.58 10.58
CA ASN A 78 -5.13 -22.09 11.60
C ASN A 78 -5.13 -21.29 12.91
N SER A 79 -4.65 -20.04 12.92
CA SER A 79 -4.67 -19.23 14.15
C SER A 79 -6.11 -18.98 14.60
N GLN A 80 -6.44 -19.29 15.86
CA GLN A 80 -7.78 -19.02 16.40
C GLN A 80 -8.04 -17.50 16.46
N THR A 81 -9.13 -17.02 15.87
CA THR A 81 -9.55 -15.61 15.85
C THR A 81 -9.51 -14.95 17.23
N LYS A 82 -9.94 -15.67 18.27
CA LYS A 82 -9.93 -15.20 19.67
C LYS A 82 -8.51 -14.85 20.16
N SER A 83 -7.49 -15.59 19.70
CA SER A 83 -6.09 -15.34 20.07
C SER A 83 -5.53 -14.08 19.39
N ILE A 84 -5.89 -13.82 18.13
CA ILE A 84 -5.50 -12.61 17.39
C ILE A 84 -6.11 -11.38 18.06
N GLN A 85 -7.41 -11.41 18.34
CA GLN A 85 -8.11 -10.29 18.96
C GLN A 85 -7.56 -9.96 20.35
N ALA A 86 -7.34 -10.98 21.20
CA ALA A 86 -6.79 -10.77 22.54
C ALA A 86 -5.39 -10.12 22.52
N VAL A 87 -4.53 -10.52 21.57
CA VAL A 87 -3.21 -9.90 21.41
C VAL A 87 -3.34 -8.48 20.87
N ALA A 88 -4.24 -8.24 19.91
CA ALA A 88 -4.52 -6.90 19.39
C ALA A 88 -4.99 -5.96 20.50
N ASP A 89 -5.94 -6.37 21.34
CA ASP A 89 -6.47 -5.56 22.44
C ASP A 89 -5.40 -5.24 23.50
N LYS A 90 -4.53 -6.20 23.81
CA LYS A 90 -3.38 -5.97 24.70
C LYS A 90 -2.40 -4.97 24.07
N THR A 91 -2.20 -5.04 22.76
CA THR A 91 -1.34 -4.12 22.00
C THR A 91 -1.91 -2.71 22.00
N ILE A 92 -3.21 -2.57 21.72
CA ILE A 92 -3.95 -1.30 21.76
C ILE A 92 -3.82 -0.67 23.14
N ARG A 93 -4.05 -1.44 24.22
CA ARG A 93 -3.90 -0.94 25.60
C ARG A 93 -2.52 -0.35 25.87
N CYS A 94 -1.46 -1.02 25.40
CA CYS A 94 -0.10 -0.54 25.59
C CYS A 94 0.12 0.78 24.87
N PHE A 95 -0.26 0.89 23.59
CA PHE A 95 -0.04 2.13 22.85
C PHE A 95 -0.95 3.28 23.28
N LYS A 96 -2.19 2.99 23.74
CA LYS A 96 -3.06 4.00 24.39
C LYS A 96 -2.36 4.66 25.58
N LYS A 97 -1.75 3.86 26.46
CA LYS A 97 -0.98 4.35 27.62
C LYS A 97 0.19 5.25 27.23
N VAL A 98 0.79 5.04 26.06
CA VAL A 98 1.86 5.90 25.54
C VAL A 98 1.31 7.26 25.14
N ILE A 99 0.17 7.28 24.42
CA ILE A 99 -0.40 8.50 23.85
C ILE A 99 -1.26 9.32 24.82
N GLU A 100 -1.64 8.77 25.98
CA GLU A 100 -2.33 9.49 27.08
C GLU A 100 -1.59 10.75 27.53
N ARG A 101 -0.29 10.83 27.25
CA ARG A 101 0.54 12.00 27.57
C ARG A 101 0.77 12.82 26.33
N ASN A 102 0.54 14.13 26.47
CA ASN A 102 0.98 15.08 25.46
C ASN A 102 2.51 14.99 25.33
N PRO A 103 3.04 14.72 24.13
CA PRO A 103 4.46 14.67 23.90
C PRO A 103 5.04 16.09 23.86
N ASP A 104 6.34 16.16 24.11
CA ASP A 104 7.20 17.30 23.77
C ASP A 104 8.07 16.95 22.54
N LEU A 105 9.00 17.83 22.17
CA LEU A 105 9.91 17.60 21.04
C LEU A 105 10.82 16.37 21.20
N ASN A 106 11.09 15.94 22.44
CA ASN A 106 11.98 14.81 22.73
C ASN A 106 11.25 13.46 22.71
N SER A 107 9.93 13.47 22.92
CA SER A 107 9.10 12.27 23.05
C SER A 107 8.11 12.08 21.89
N ILE A 108 8.04 13.04 20.96
CA ILE A 108 7.11 12.98 19.82
C ILE A 108 7.36 11.79 18.90
N GLN A 109 8.61 11.29 18.77
CA GLN A 109 8.89 10.14 17.93
C GLN A 109 8.23 8.86 18.45
N GLU A 110 8.41 8.58 19.74
CA GLU A 110 7.80 7.45 20.43
C GLU A 110 6.28 7.56 20.43
N TRP A 111 5.77 8.77 20.67
CA TRP A 111 4.34 9.06 20.63
C TRP A 111 3.75 8.83 19.23
N ALA A 112 4.39 9.36 18.19
CA ALA A 112 3.99 9.19 16.79
C ALA A 112 4.11 7.73 16.33
N HIS A 113 5.07 6.97 16.87
CA HIS A 113 5.15 5.53 16.64
C HIS A 113 3.95 4.80 17.26
N ALA A 114 3.61 5.09 18.50
CA ALA A 114 2.44 4.51 19.17
C ALA A 114 1.11 4.91 18.48
N SER A 115 0.97 6.17 18.09
CA SER A 115 -0.18 6.69 17.33
C SER A 115 -0.36 5.95 16.00
N ARG A 116 0.69 5.83 15.18
CA ARG A 116 0.65 5.06 13.92
C ARG A 116 0.37 3.57 14.12
N ALA A 117 0.85 2.99 15.22
CA ALA A 117 0.54 1.61 15.56
C ALA A 117 -0.94 1.42 15.91
N LEU A 118 -1.54 2.37 16.63
CA LEU A 118 -2.98 2.38 16.91
C LEU A 118 -3.81 2.57 15.64
N GLN A 119 -3.43 3.53 14.77
CA GLN A 119 -4.06 3.73 13.47
C GLN A 119 -4.09 2.43 12.66
N SER A 120 -2.94 1.76 12.53
CA SER A 120 -2.85 0.46 11.85
C SER A 120 -3.78 -0.60 12.46
N LEU A 121 -3.87 -0.68 13.80
CA LEU A 121 -4.69 -1.68 14.49
C LEU A 121 -6.19 -1.40 14.33
N TYR A 122 -6.63 -0.16 14.46
CA TYR A 122 -8.02 0.21 14.24
C TYR A 122 -8.44 0.00 12.79
N PHE A 123 -7.58 0.35 11.84
CA PHE A 123 -7.81 0.06 10.42
C PHE A 123 -7.98 -1.44 10.16
N LEU A 124 -7.08 -2.27 10.71
CA LEU A 124 -7.13 -3.74 10.60
C LEU A 124 -8.39 -4.34 11.24
N GLN A 125 -8.92 -3.74 12.30
CA GLN A 125 -10.15 -4.18 12.97
C GLN A 125 -11.42 -3.65 12.30
N GLY A 126 -11.29 -2.67 11.38
CA GLY A 126 -12.42 -1.96 10.78
C GLY A 126 -13.06 -0.91 11.70
N ASN A 127 -12.37 -0.51 12.77
CA ASN A 127 -12.84 0.46 13.76
C ASN A 127 -12.61 1.90 13.26
N MET A 128 -13.42 2.35 12.30
CA MET A 128 -13.20 3.63 11.61
C MET A 128 -13.36 4.84 12.53
N LEU A 129 -14.31 4.83 13.48
CA LEU A 129 -14.47 5.94 14.44
C LEU A 129 -13.21 6.17 15.28
N GLN A 130 -12.65 5.10 15.86
CA GLN A 130 -11.42 5.20 16.64
C GLN A 130 -10.21 5.52 15.77
N LEU A 131 -10.21 5.11 14.49
CA LEU A 131 -9.19 5.50 13.52
C LEU A 131 -9.24 7.01 13.25
N ASP A 132 -10.43 7.57 13.05
CA ASP A 132 -10.60 9.01 12.83
C ASP A 132 -10.17 9.82 14.05
N GLU A 133 -10.59 9.42 15.26
CA GLU A 133 -10.17 10.06 16.51
C GLU A 133 -8.64 10.11 16.66
N ILE A 134 -7.94 9.00 16.39
CA ILE A 134 -6.48 8.96 16.53
C ILE A 134 -5.75 9.71 15.41
N VAL A 135 -6.31 9.75 14.20
CA VAL A 135 -5.77 10.52 13.07
C VAL A 135 -5.89 12.02 13.37
N GLN A 136 -7.05 12.48 13.84
CA GLN A 136 -7.27 13.86 14.26
C GLN A 136 -6.32 14.24 15.41
N LEU A 137 -6.21 13.38 16.43
CA LEU A 137 -5.30 13.60 17.56
C LEU A 137 -3.83 13.72 17.11
N ASP A 138 -3.38 12.85 16.19
CA ASP A 138 -2.02 12.92 15.63
C ASP A 138 -1.76 14.23 14.90
N ALA A 139 -2.70 14.66 14.05
CA ALA A 139 -2.60 15.91 13.32
C ALA A 139 -2.58 17.13 14.25
N ASP A 140 -3.45 17.17 15.26
CA ASP A 140 -3.54 18.27 16.22
C ASP A 140 -2.31 18.37 17.12
N VAL A 141 -1.83 17.24 17.66
CA VAL A 141 -0.62 17.21 18.49
C VAL A 141 0.59 17.68 17.68
N ARG A 142 0.78 17.15 16.47
CA ARG A 142 1.87 17.56 15.58
C ARG A 142 1.76 19.02 15.20
N GLY A 143 0.59 19.48 14.78
CA GLY A 143 0.34 20.86 14.39
C GLY A 143 0.61 21.85 15.52
N ARG A 144 0.18 21.53 16.76
CA ARG A 144 0.46 22.35 17.94
C ARG A 144 1.96 22.41 18.26
N LEU A 145 2.66 21.28 18.23
CA LEU A 145 4.11 21.24 18.50
C LEU A 145 4.90 22.03 17.44
N ILE A 146 4.59 21.81 16.16
CA ILE A 146 5.23 22.52 15.05
C ILE A 146 5.08 24.04 15.23
N LYS A 147 3.87 24.54 15.49
CA LYS A 147 3.62 25.97 15.71
C LYS A 147 4.29 26.51 16.98
N ARG A 148 4.19 25.79 18.10
CA ARG A 148 4.77 26.21 19.39
C ARG A 148 6.28 26.43 19.29
N HIS A 149 6.95 25.63 18.46
CA HIS A 149 8.39 25.69 18.25
C HIS A 149 8.78 26.41 16.95
N GLN A 150 7.83 27.11 16.31
CA GLN A 150 8.03 27.90 15.08
C GLN A 150 8.62 27.11 13.90
N LEU A 151 8.41 25.79 13.88
CA LEU A 151 8.97 24.91 12.86
C LEU A 151 8.21 24.99 11.53
N ASP A 152 6.99 25.53 11.55
CA ASP A 152 6.20 25.83 10.35
C ASP A 152 6.85 26.89 9.46
N SER A 153 7.65 27.79 10.03
CA SER A 153 8.39 28.83 9.31
C SER A 153 9.53 28.28 8.42
N LEU A 154 9.99 27.05 8.68
CA LEU A 154 11.12 26.43 7.97
C LEU A 154 10.80 26.01 6.53
N ASN A 155 9.51 26.06 6.15
CA ASN A 155 9.01 25.70 4.81
C ASN A 155 9.57 24.38 4.26
N MET A 156 9.75 23.39 5.14
CA MET A 156 10.29 22.08 4.80
C MET A 156 9.55 20.96 5.53
N GLU A 157 9.60 19.77 4.95
CA GLU A 157 9.02 18.56 5.50
C GLU A 157 9.84 17.33 5.08
N PHE A 158 9.71 16.25 5.84
CA PHE A 158 10.51 15.04 5.63
C PHE A 158 9.64 13.86 5.23
N ILE A 159 10.13 13.07 4.28
CA ILE A 159 9.51 11.82 3.88
C ILE A 159 10.01 10.70 4.80
N PRO A 160 9.14 9.78 5.23
CA PRO A 160 9.58 8.63 6.00
C PRO A 160 10.47 7.69 5.17
N LEU A 161 11.55 7.19 5.78
CA LEU A 161 12.55 6.35 5.12
C LEU A 161 11.96 5.06 4.48
N ASN A 162 10.81 4.59 4.95
CA ASN A 162 10.10 3.47 4.35
C ASN A 162 9.66 3.71 2.90
N LEU A 163 9.61 4.97 2.42
CA LEU A 163 9.41 5.25 0.99
C LEU A 163 10.53 4.63 0.15
N ALA A 164 11.78 4.83 0.57
CA ALA A 164 12.95 4.33 -0.15
C ALA A 164 13.21 2.84 0.09
N LEU A 165 12.84 2.30 1.26
CA LEU A 165 13.14 0.92 1.66
C LEU A 165 11.97 -0.06 1.51
N GLY A 166 10.75 0.47 1.32
CA GLY A 166 9.52 -0.31 1.22
C GLY A 166 9.27 -0.87 -0.17
N SER A 167 8.08 -1.42 -0.38
CA SER A 167 7.63 -1.86 -1.71
C SER A 167 7.44 -0.67 -2.64
N ILE A 168 7.71 -0.84 -3.94
CA ILE A 168 7.61 0.23 -4.95
C ILE A 168 6.26 0.99 -4.95
N GLY A 169 5.18 0.33 -4.54
CA GLY A 169 3.84 0.94 -4.48
C GLY A 169 3.71 2.11 -3.52
N VAL A 170 4.55 2.21 -2.48
CA VAL A 170 4.43 3.28 -1.46
C VAL A 170 4.64 4.69 -2.02
N TYR A 171 5.22 4.80 -3.22
CA TYR A 171 5.41 6.07 -3.91
C TYR A 171 4.09 6.72 -4.35
N GLU A 172 2.98 5.99 -4.41
CA GLU A 172 1.66 6.58 -4.70
C GLU A 172 1.27 7.66 -3.69
N HIS A 173 1.62 7.49 -2.42
CA HIS A 173 1.36 8.51 -1.40
C HIS A 173 2.20 9.77 -1.62
N LEU A 174 3.47 9.61 -2.05
CA LEU A 174 4.32 10.74 -2.40
C LEU A 174 3.80 11.46 -3.66
N GLU A 175 3.35 10.70 -4.66
CA GLU A 175 2.72 11.24 -5.88
C GLU A 175 1.55 12.15 -5.54
N SER A 176 0.58 11.65 -4.77
CA SER A 176 -0.60 12.42 -4.39
C SER A 176 -0.25 13.61 -3.51
N HIS A 177 0.74 13.50 -2.62
CA HIS A 177 1.20 14.62 -1.81
C HIS A 177 1.79 15.75 -2.67
N ILE A 178 2.64 15.42 -3.64
CA ILE A 178 3.21 16.42 -4.57
C ILE A 178 2.14 17.03 -5.46
N LYS A 179 1.24 16.21 -6.03
CA LYS A 179 0.12 16.69 -6.85
C LYS A 179 -0.77 17.64 -6.06
N ALA A 180 -1.11 17.30 -4.81
CA ALA A 180 -1.93 18.15 -3.93
C ALA A 180 -1.29 19.53 -3.70
N GLY A 181 0.04 19.59 -3.54
CA GLY A 181 0.75 20.85 -3.40
C GLY A 181 0.72 21.68 -4.69
N ILE A 182 0.93 21.06 -5.85
CA ILE A 182 0.88 21.72 -7.17
C ILE A 182 -0.54 22.22 -7.51
N LEU A 183 -1.57 21.47 -7.11
CA LEU A 183 -2.98 21.85 -7.28
C LEU A 183 -3.42 22.97 -6.31
N GLY A 184 -2.58 23.34 -5.33
CA GLY A 184 -2.92 24.34 -4.32
C GLY A 184 -3.93 23.88 -3.28
N ILE A 185 -4.29 22.59 -3.26
CA ILE A 185 -5.20 22.00 -2.26
C ILE A 185 -4.46 21.61 -0.98
N SER A 186 -3.13 21.49 -1.00
CA SER A 186 -2.29 21.38 0.19
C SER A 186 -1.18 22.44 0.17
N GLN A 187 -0.59 22.72 1.34
CA GLN A 187 0.53 23.65 1.41
C GLN A 187 1.78 22.99 0.79
N GLN A 188 2.31 23.59 -0.27
CA GLN A 188 3.55 23.14 -0.87
C GLN A 188 4.75 23.54 -0.01
N LYS A 189 5.61 22.58 0.32
CA LYS A 189 6.85 22.76 1.09
C LYS A 189 8.02 22.07 0.39
N LYS A 190 9.25 22.38 0.83
CA LYS A 190 10.43 21.62 0.40
C LYS A 190 10.38 20.22 1.00
N VAL A 191 10.25 19.21 0.13
CA VAL A 191 10.16 17.81 0.52
C VAL A 191 11.56 17.18 0.57
N ILE A 192 11.94 16.63 1.72
CA ILE A 192 13.30 16.12 1.97
C ILE A 192 13.28 14.63 2.33
N LEU A 193 14.16 13.85 1.73
CA LEU A 193 14.43 12.46 2.12
C LEU A 193 15.86 12.37 2.65
N LEU A 194 16.01 11.97 3.92
CA LEU A 194 17.32 11.61 4.48
C LEU A 194 17.60 10.14 4.18
N LEU A 195 18.62 9.87 3.35
CA LEU A 195 18.98 8.52 2.94
C LEU A 195 20.46 8.27 3.22
N ASN A 196 20.76 7.45 4.23
CA ASN A 196 22.13 7.07 4.53
C ASN A 196 22.77 6.39 3.30
N PRO A 197 23.96 6.80 2.84
CA PRO A 197 24.58 6.30 1.62
C PRO A 197 24.95 4.82 1.68
N GLN A 198 25.03 4.24 2.88
CA GLN A 198 25.22 2.80 3.08
C GLN A 198 23.94 1.98 2.87
N ILE A 199 22.78 2.64 2.74
CA ILE A 199 21.49 2.00 2.56
C ILE A 199 21.07 2.13 1.09
N ARG A 200 20.99 1.00 0.40
CA ARG A 200 20.46 0.95 -0.97
C ARG A 200 18.93 1.08 -0.93
N ALA A 201 18.39 2.05 -1.67
CA ALA A 201 16.94 2.13 -1.92
C ALA A 201 16.45 0.87 -2.65
N ASN A 202 15.21 0.46 -2.41
CA ASN A 202 14.63 -0.75 -2.99
C ASN A 202 14.56 -0.70 -4.53
N ASN A 203 14.30 0.48 -5.08
CA ASN A 203 14.44 0.74 -6.52
C ASN A 203 15.14 2.11 -6.70
N PRO A 204 16.48 2.13 -6.80
CA PRO A 204 17.24 3.37 -6.91
C PRO A 204 16.98 4.09 -8.24
N HIS A 205 16.60 3.37 -9.30
CA HIS A 205 16.31 3.97 -10.60
C HIS A 205 15.00 4.75 -10.58
N TYR A 206 13.96 4.20 -9.95
CA TYR A 206 12.70 4.93 -9.74
C TYR A 206 12.90 6.19 -8.90
N LEU A 207 13.72 6.10 -7.85
CA LEU A 207 14.02 7.26 -6.98
C LEU A 207 14.60 8.44 -7.77
N LYS A 208 15.37 8.21 -8.85
CA LYS A 208 15.90 9.29 -9.70
C LYS A 208 14.79 10.16 -10.31
N TYR A 209 13.66 9.56 -10.71
CA TYR A 209 12.51 10.30 -11.24
C TYR A 209 11.89 11.25 -10.21
N TRP A 210 12.02 10.92 -8.93
CA TRP A 210 11.50 11.74 -7.84
C TRP A 210 12.42 12.89 -7.46
N HIS A 211 13.71 12.87 -7.84
CA HIS A 211 14.66 13.96 -7.53
C HIS A 211 14.22 15.32 -8.08
N LYS A 212 13.35 15.35 -9.10
CA LYS A 212 12.73 16.59 -9.61
C LYS A 212 11.85 17.27 -8.56
N TYR A 213 11.27 16.51 -7.64
CA TYR A 213 10.28 16.97 -6.67
C TYR A 213 10.72 16.86 -5.21
N ILE A 214 11.75 16.07 -4.92
CA ILE A 214 12.26 15.86 -3.57
C ILE A 214 13.77 16.11 -3.52
N THR A 215 14.25 16.63 -2.40
CA THR A 215 15.69 16.73 -2.10
C THR A 215 16.14 15.47 -1.36
N VAL A 216 16.96 14.64 -1.99
CA VAL A 216 17.59 13.47 -1.33
C VAL A 216 18.93 13.89 -0.74
N ILE A 217 19.06 13.78 0.58
CA ILE A 217 20.28 14.12 1.31
C ILE A 217 20.97 12.83 1.75
N THR A 218 22.19 12.63 1.24
CA THR A 218 23.04 11.48 1.53
C THR A 218 24.31 11.82 2.31
N ASP A 219 24.62 13.11 2.50
CA ASP A 219 25.78 13.53 3.28
C ASP A 219 25.59 13.18 4.77
N PRO A 220 26.49 12.39 5.39
CA PRO A 220 26.32 11.95 6.78
C PRO A 220 26.24 13.09 7.79
N ALA A 221 26.98 14.18 7.58
CA ALA A 221 26.98 15.33 8.49
C ALA A 221 25.65 16.10 8.42
N LEU A 222 25.15 16.36 7.21
CA LEU A 222 23.83 16.95 7.00
C LEU A 222 22.70 16.06 7.53
N ILE A 223 22.78 14.74 7.34
CA ILE A 223 21.82 13.80 7.92
C ILE A 223 21.81 13.94 9.45
N GLN A 224 22.98 14.00 10.09
CA GLN A 224 23.07 14.17 11.55
C GLN A 224 22.44 15.50 12.00
N ILE A 225 22.71 16.60 11.29
CA ILE A 225 22.16 17.94 11.57
C ILE A 225 20.63 17.97 11.39
N LEU A 226 20.12 17.32 10.34
CA LEU A 226 18.71 17.36 9.97
C LEU A 226 17.86 16.29 10.66
N SER A 227 18.47 15.25 11.24
CA SER A 227 17.75 14.16 11.92
C SER A 227 16.80 14.65 13.03
N PRO A 228 17.15 15.63 13.90
CA PRO A 228 16.22 16.19 14.87
C PRO A 228 15.01 16.89 14.24
N PHE A 229 15.16 17.51 13.07
CA PHE A 229 14.04 18.10 12.34
C PHE A 229 13.19 17.01 11.69
N ALA A 230 13.82 16.02 11.06
CA ALA A 230 13.13 14.87 10.48
C ALA A 230 12.29 14.13 11.52
N ALA A 231 12.78 14.03 12.76
CA ALA A 231 12.03 13.45 13.89
C ALA A 231 10.64 14.09 14.10
N GLN A 232 10.52 15.39 13.82
CA GLN A 232 9.36 16.21 14.16
C GLN A 232 8.52 16.55 12.92
N LEU A 233 9.19 16.74 11.78
CA LEU A 233 8.61 17.21 10.51
C LEU A 233 8.42 16.09 9.48
N THR A 234 8.61 14.81 9.86
CA THR A 234 8.25 13.69 8.98
C THR A 234 6.73 13.60 8.83
N ILE A 235 6.26 13.72 7.58
CA ILE A 235 4.84 13.66 7.23
C ILE A 235 4.30 12.22 7.23
N PRO A 236 3.05 12.01 7.67
CA PRO A 236 2.45 10.68 7.77
C PRO A 236 1.80 10.23 6.44
N LEU A 237 2.59 10.20 5.36
CA LEU A 237 2.12 9.97 3.97
C LEU A 237 1.15 8.79 3.80
N ALA A 238 1.41 7.67 4.48
CA ALA A 238 0.61 6.45 4.39
C ALA A 238 -0.57 6.39 5.40
N SER A 239 -0.82 7.47 6.13
CA SER A 239 -1.93 7.57 7.09
C SER A 239 -2.95 8.59 6.62
N TYR A 240 -2.60 9.87 6.58
CA TYR A 240 -3.50 10.96 6.19
C TYR A 240 -2.75 12.10 5.51
N MET A 241 -3.51 12.95 4.82
CA MET A 241 -3.07 14.20 4.22
C MET A 241 -3.97 15.34 4.71
N VAL A 242 -3.45 16.57 4.67
CA VAL A 242 -4.24 17.77 4.94
C VAL A 242 -4.56 18.43 3.61
N LEU A 243 -5.83 18.33 3.18
CA LEU A 243 -6.35 18.86 1.93
C LEU A 243 -7.40 19.92 2.23
N ASN A 244 -7.25 21.14 1.70
CA ASN A 244 -8.13 22.28 1.94
C ASN A 244 -8.40 22.52 3.43
N LYS A 245 -7.36 22.40 4.26
CA LYS A 245 -7.39 22.49 5.73
C LYS A 245 -8.22 21.41 6.44
N LYS A 246 -8.68 20.37 5.72
CA LYS A 246 -9.32 19.18 6.28
C LYS A 246 -8.34 18.01 6.29
N ILE A 247 -8.35 17.24 7.36
CA ILE A 247 -7.59 15.98 7.44
C ILE A 247 -8.38 14.90 6.72
N SER A 248 -7.72 14.18 5.82
CA SER A 248 -8.34 13.13 5.05
C SER A 248 -7.42 11.94 4.93
N LYS A 249 -7.96 10.74 5.07
CA LYS A 249 -7.19 9.50 5.09
C LYS A 249 -6.56 9.23 3.72
N SER A 250 -5.27 8.88 3.75
CA SER A 250 -4.44 8.77 2.55
C SER A 250 -5.03 7.77 1.55
N PHE A 251 -5.48 6.60 2.01
CA PHE A 251 -6.02 5.55 1.15
C PHE A 251 -7.33 5.93 0.44
N LEU A 252 -8.07 6.95 0.89
CA LEU A 252 -9.30 7.38 0.21
C LEU A 252 -9.09 8.57 -0.72
N THR A 253 -7.97 9.27 -0.55
CA THR A 253 -7.71 10.54 -1.25
C THR A 253 -6.79 10.42 -2.45
N LEU A 254 -6.09 9.29 -2.61
CA LEU A 254 -5.22 9.06 -3.77
C LEU A 254 -5.98 9.26 -5.09
N GLY A 255 -7.13 8.59 -5.24
CA GLY A 255 -7.96 8.69 -6.44
C GLY A 255 -8.55 10.08 -6.61
N THR A 256 -8.98 10.75 -5.53
CA THR A 256 -9.51 12.12 -5.59
C THR A 256 -8.49 13.12 -6.11
N VAL A 257 -7.26 13.11 -5.58
CA VAL A 257 -6.19 14.01 -6.03
C VAL A 257 -5.80 13.71 -7.49
N ARG A 258 -5.72 12.42 -7.86
CA ARG A 258 -5.41 12.03 -9.24
C ARG A 258 -6.54 12.38 -10.21
N GLU A 259 -7.79 12.26 -9.80
CA GLU A 259 -8.94 12.61 -10.63
C GLU A 259 -9.00 14.11 -10.89
N GLN A 260 -8.79 14.94 -9.85
CA GLN A 260 -8.68 16.39 -10.03
C GLN A 260 -7.51 16.75 -10.97
N TRP A 261 -6.36 16.10 -10.80
CA TRP A 261 -5.22 16.30 -11.69
C TRP A 261 -5.56 15.99 -13.15
N ASN A 262 -6.28 14.89 -13.39
CA ASN A 262 -6.71 14.46 -14.71
C ASN A 262 -7.77 15.40 -15.30
N SER A 263 -8.74 15.88 -14.51
CA SER A 263 -9.82 16.74 -14.98
C SER A 263 -9.34 18.14 -15.38
N GLU A 264 -8.25 18.63 -14.78
CA GLU A 264 -7.54 19.84 -15.20
C GLU A 264 -6.69 19.64 -16.48
N GLY A 265 -6.73 18.45 -17.11
CA GLY A 265 -6.01 18.16 -18.35
C GLY A 265 -4.49 18.15 -18.19
N ARG A 266 -3.97 17.99 -16.96
CA ARG A 266 -2.54 18.04 -16.69
C ARG A 266 -1.83 16.80 -17.21
N LEU A 267 -0.61 17.00 -17.70
CA LEU A 267 0.30 15.91 -18.04
C LEU A 267 0.65 15.06 -16.81
N PRO A 268 1.05 13.80 -16.98
CA PRO A 268 1.50 12.95 -15.87
C PRO A 268 2.63 13.60 -15.07
N LEU A 269 2.70 13.31 -13.77
CA LEU A 269 3.72 13.93 -12.90
C LEU A 269 5.13 13.46 -13.28
N LEU A 270 5.27 12.18 -13.61
CA LEU A 270 6.52 11.61 -14.10
C LEU A 270 6.46 11.44 -15.61
N THR A 271 7.57 11.72 -16.28
CA THR A 271 7.78 11.50 -17.70
C THR A 271 9.06 10.71 -17.85
N ILE A 272 9.06 9.71 -18.73
CA ILE A 272 10.24 8.89 -18.98
C ILE A 272 11.40 9.76 -19.49
N SER A 273 12.64 9.45 -19.09
CA SER A 273 13.81 10.13 -19.64
C SER A 273 14.14 9.63 -21.04
N ASP A 274 14.80 10.45 -21.85
CA ASP A 274 15.26 10.03 -23.19
C ASP A 274 16.22 8.83 -23.10
N GLU A 275 17.07 8.79 -22.08
CA GLU A 275 17.98 7.66 -21.83
C GLU A 275 17.22 6.35 -21.60
N ASP A 276 16.21 6.34 -20.71
CA ASP A 276 15.43 5.15 -20.41
C ASP A 276 14.52 4.76 -21.57
N TYR A 277 14.01 5.76 -22.31
CA TYR A 277 13.22 5.54 -23.52
C TYR A 277 14.04 4.80 -24.59
N GLU A 278 15.25 5.28 -24.88
CA GLU A 278 16.13 4.66 -25.87
C GLU A 278 16.63 3.29 -25.41
N LEU A 279 17.06 3.17 -24.14
CA LEU A 279 17.47 1.90 -23.54
C LEU A 279 16.35 0.86 -23.63
N GLY A 280 15.12 1.26 -23.31
CA GLY A 280 13.98 0.36 -23.29
C GLY A 280 13.59 -0.16 -24.66
N TRP A 281 13.54 0.71 -25.68
CA TRP A 281 13.25 0.31 -27.04
C TRP A 281 14.35 -0.56 -27.65
N GLU A 282 15.62 -0.28 -27.35
CA GLU A 282 16.71 -1.14 -27.80
C GLU A 282 16.66 -2.51 -27.12
N CYS A 283 16.29 -2.57 -25.83
CA CYS A 283 16.04 -3.84 -25.16
C CYS A 283 14.87 -4.60 -25.81
N LEU A 284 13.77 -3.93 -26.12
CA LEU A 284 12.58 -4.53 -26.72
C LEU A 284 12.82 -5.08 -28.13
N LYS A 285 13.73 -4.48 -28.90
CA LYS A 285 14.16 -4.96 -30.21
C LYS A 285 14.70 -6.39 -30.16
N SER A 286 15.39 -6.76 -29.06
CA SER A 286 15.90 -8.13 -28.88
C SER A 286 14.80 -9.20 -28.77
N PHE A 287 13.57 -8.79 -28.44
CA PHE A 287 12.39 -9.66 -28.44
C PHE A 287 11.55 -9.57 -29.72
N GLY A 288 11.99 -8.77 -30.70
CA GLY A 288 11.26 -8.53 -31.95
C GLY A 288 10.15 -7.49 -31.85
N ILE A 289 10.09 -6.68 -30.78
CA ILE A 289 9.17 -5.55 -30.68
C ILE A 289 9.84 -4.31 -31.27
N GLY A 290 9.27 -3.76 -32.34
CA GLY A 290 9.72 -2.51 -32.95
C GLY A 290 8.99 -1.28 -32.40
N ARG A 291 9.50 -0.08 -32.69
CA ARG A 291 8.90 1.19 -32.21
C ARG A 291 7.49 1.48 -32.74
N GLY A 292 7.10 0.83 -33.85
CA GLY A 292 5.74 0.92 -34.40
C GLY A 292 4.77 -0.09 -33.76
N ASP A 293 5.27 -1.06 -33.00
CA ASP A 293 4.43 -1.97 -32.23
C ASP A 293 3.93 -1.29 -30.95
N TRP A 294 2.95 -1.92 -30.32
CA TRP A 294 2.45 -1.55 -29.01
C TRP A 294 2.39 -2.78 -28.12
N PHE A 295 2.53 -2.57 -26.81
CA PHE A 295 2.50 -3.63 -25.83
C PHE A 295 1.66 -3.27 -24.61
N VAL A 296 1.19 -4.29 -23.93
CA VAL A 296 0.48 -4.23 -22.65
C VAL A 296 1.33 -4.92 -21.61
N CYS A 297 1.49 -4.28 -20.45
CA CYS A 297 2.15 -4.91 -19.31
C CYS A 297 1.12 -5.71 -18.51
N LEU A 298 1.51 -6.92 -18.10
CA LEU A 298 0.68 -7.81 -17.28
C LEU A 298 1.42 -8.18 -16.01
N HIS A 299 0.83 -7.91 -14.84
CA HIS A 299 1.34 -8.35 -13.55
C HIS A 299 0.26 -9.03 -12.72
N VAL A 300 0.39 -10.34 -12.56
CA VAL A 300 -0.50 -11.17 -11.73
C VAL A 300 0.25 -11.59 -10.47
N ARG A 301 -0.17 -11.09 -9.31
CA ARG A 301 0.52 -11.41 -8.04
C ARG A 301 0.40 -12.89 -7.69
N GLU A 302 1.54 -13.50 -7.35
CA GLU A 302 1.67 -14.87 -6.86
C GLU A 302 2.28 -14.90 -5.44
N SER A 303 2.23 -16.06 -4.77
CA SER A 303 2.92 -16.27 -3.50
C SER A 303 4.45 -16.30 -3.67
N GLY A 304 5.20 -16.06 -2.58
CA GLY A 304 6.66 -16.23 -2.56
C GLY A 304 7.51 -14.97 -2.70
N TRP A 305 6.97 -13.82 -3.11
CA TRP A 305 7.75 -12.57 -3.32
C TRP A 305 8.56 -12.10 -2.10
N ARG A 306 8.05 -12.29 -0.86
CA ARG A 306 8.74 -11.85 0.36
C ARG A 306 9.68 -12.89 0.97
N GLY A 307 9.85 -14.07 0.36
CA GLY A 307 10.49 -15.23 1.02
C GLY A 307 9.73 -15.75 2.25
N ASP A 308 8.69 -15.03 2.66
CA ASP A 308 7.73 -15.36 3.69
C ASP A 308 6.64 -16.22 3.04
N ASN A 309 6.69 -17.54 3.22
CA ASN A 309 5.57 -18.46 2.95
C ASN A 309 4.40 -18.20 3.92
N THR A 310 4.04 -16.94 4.17
CA THR A 310 2.98 -16.55 5.09
C THR A 310 1.72 -16.29 4.30
N ALA A 311 0.63 -16.94 4.71
CA ALA A 311 -0.68 -16.81 4.07
C ALA A 311 -1.37 -15.45 4.30
N VAL A 312 -0.68 -14.48 4.92
CA VAL A 312 -1.24 -13.18 5.36
C VAL A 312 -1.94 -12.45 4.22
N GLU A 313 -1.39 -12.52 3.01
CA GLU A 313 -1.83 -11.72 1.86
C GLU A 313 -2.32 -12.61 0.70
N ASP A 314 -2.74 -13.85 0.97
CA ASP A 314 -3.17 -14.82 -0.05
C ASP A 314 -4.42 -14.38 -0.80
N PHE A 315 -5.33 -13.64 -0.15
CA PHE A 315 -6.54 -13.06 -0.75
C PHE A 315 -6.27 -12.18 -1.99
N ARG A 316 -5.03 -11.72 -2.19
CA ARG A 316 -4.61 -10.90 -3.35
C ARG A 316 -4.00 -11.72 -4.50
N ASN A 317 -3.61 -12.96 -4.26
CA ASN A 317 -2.96 -13.81 -5.27
C ASN A 317 -3.97 -14.35 -6.27
N ALA A 318 -3.64 -14.31 -7.55
CA ALA A 318 -4.48 -14.85 -8.62
C ALA A 318 -3.68 -15.86 -9.47
N ASP A 319 -4.40 -16.74 -10.16
CA ASP A 319 -3.79 -17.72 -11.05
C ASP A 319 -3.57 -17.10 -12.44
N ILE A 320 -2.33 -17.08 -12.90
CA ILE A 320 -1.96 -16.56 -14.23
C ILE A 320 -2.67 -17.31 -15.36
N ASP A 321 -3.03 -18.58 -15.18
CA ASP A 321 -3.68 -19.38 -16.24
C ASP A 321 -5.05 -18.80 -16.61
N THR A 322 -5.71 -18.10 -15.68
CA THR A 322 -6.99 -17.42 -15.93
C THR A 322 -6.88 -16.21 -16.86
N TYR A 323 -5.66 -15.77 -17.22
CA TYR A 323 -5.42 -14.63 -18.11
C TYR A 323 -5.14 -15.04 -19.54
N GLN A 324 -5.04 -16.34 -19.86
CA GLN A 324 -4.69 -16.82 -21.20
C GLN A 324 -5.61 -16.25 -22.28
N SER A 325 -6.92 -16.25 -22.04
CA SER A 325 -7.91 -15.72 -22.99
C SER A 325 -7.78 -14.21 -23.18
N ALA A 326 -7.43 -13.45 -22.14
CA ALA A 326 -7.18 -12.01 -22.23
C ALA A 326 -5.87 -11.68 -22.95
N ILE A 327 -4.82 -12.50 -22.75
CA ILE A 327 -3.55 -12.41 -23.49
C ILE A 327 -3.82 -12.61 -24.99
N GLU A 328 -4.63 -13.61 -25.34
CA GLU A 328 -5.01 -13.87 -26.73
C GLU A 328 -5.80 -12.74 -27.37
N GLU A 329 -6.69 -12.06 -26.65
CA GLU A 329 -7.40 -10.88 -27.19
C GLU A 329 -6.43 -9.76 -27.56
N ILE A 330 -5.42 -9.52 -26.72
CA ILE A 330 -4.39 -8.49 -26.99
C ILE A 330 -3.55 -8.88 -28.21
N THR A 331 -3.11 -10.13 -28.29
CA THR A 331 -2.25 -10.57 -29.40
C THR A 331 -3.00 -10.68 -30.73
N LYS A 332 -4.28 -11.08 -30.71
CA LYS A 332 -5.18 -11.03 -31.89
C LYS A 332 -5.41 -9.61 -32.39
N ALA A 333 -5.45 -8.62 -31.49
CA ALA A 333 -5.51 -7.21 -31.85
C ALA A 333 -4.17 -6.65 -32.38
N GLY A 334 -3.13 -7.49 -32.49
CA GLY A 334 -1.80 -7.11 -32.96
C GLY A 334 -0.86 -6.58 -31.89
N GLY A 335 -1.27 -6.59 -30.62
CA GLY A 335 -0.45 -6.13 -29.49
C GLY A 335 0.51 -7.19 -28.97
N TRP A 336 1.52 -6.74 -28.24
CA TRP A 336 2.37 -7.61 -27.44
C TRP A 336 1.94 -7.63 -25.98
N VAL A 337 2.18 -8.74 -25.29
CA VAL A 337 2.03 -8.84 -23.84
C VAL A 337 3.38 -9.05 -23.19
N VAL A 338 3.75 -8.15 -22.28
CA VAL A 338 4.98 -8.26 -21.48
C VAL A 338 4.59 -8.58 -20.04
N ARG A 339 4.79 -9.83 -19.62
CA ARG A 339 4.51 -10.25 -18.26
C ARG A 339 5.62 -9.79 -17.33
N MET A 340 5.26 -8.91 -16.40
CA MET A 340 6.13 -8.35 -15.39
C MET A 340 5.96 -9.07 -14.04
N GLY A 341 6.95 -8.88 -13.17
CA GLY A 341 6.93 -9.46 -11.84
C GLY A 341 8.32 -9.73 -11.31
N ASN A 342 8.39 -10.60 -10.30
CA ASN A 342 9.63 -11.04 -9.70
C ASN A 342 10.15 -12.30 -10.38
N THR A 343 11.47 -12.49 -10.35
CA THR A 343 12.10 -13.73 -10.78
C THR A 343 11.58 -14.92 -9.97
N GLY A 344 11.28 -16.02 -10.65
CA GLY A 344 10.79 -17.26 -10.03
C GLY A 344 9.27 -17.36 -9.89
N MET A 345 8.51 -16.41 -10.46
CA MET A 345 7.07 -16.58 -10.69
C MET A 345 6.83 -17.73 -11.68
N LYS A 346 5.66 -18.38 -11.59
CA LYS A 346 5.26 -19.47 -12.49
C LYS A 346 5.49 -19.03 -13.94
N PRO A 347 6.29 -19.72 -14.77
CA PRO A 347 6.57 -19.27 -16.13
C PRO A 347 5.31 -19.17 -17.00
N LEU A 348 5.27 -18.18 -17.89
CA LEU A 348 4.22 -18.10 -18.90
C LEU A 348 4.58 -19.02 -20.09
N PRO A 349 3.63 -19.78 -20.65
CA PRO A 349 3.89 -20.56 -21.86
C PRO A 349 4.39 -19.68 -23.00
N LYS A 350 5.31 -20.21 -23.82
CA LYS A 350 5.77 -19.51 -25.03
C LYS A 350 4.60 -19.36 -25.99
N ALA A 351 4.34 -18.13 -26.44
CA ALA A 351 3.34 -17.82 -27.43
C ALA A 351 3.79 -16.64 -28.32
N PRO A 352 3.31 -16.54 -29.58
CA PRO A 352 3.58 -15.38 -30.41
C PRO A 352 3.14 -14.08 -29.72
N ARG A 353 3.97 -13.04 -29.82
CA ARG A 353 3.74 -11.72 -29.21
C ARG A 353 3.63 -11.72 -27.67
N VAL A 354 4.17 -12.74 -26.99
CA VAL A 354 4.16 -12.84 -25.53
C VAL A 354 5.58 -12.96 -25.00
N ILE A 355 5.92 -12.12 -24.02
CA ILE A 355 7.23 -12.07 -23.38
C ILE A 355 7.06 -12.32 -21.88
N ASP A 356 7.68 -13.40 -21.36
CA ASP A 356 7.78 -13.65 -19.93
C ASP A 356 8.99 -12.89 -19.32
N TYR A 357 8.87 -11.57 -19.23
CA TYR A 357 9.95 -10.69 -18.77
C TYR A 357 10.30 -10.92 -17.29
N ALA A 358 9.34 -11.34 -16.45
CA ALA A 358 9.58 -11.67 -15.05
C ALA A 358 10.67 -12.74 -14.85
N ASN A 359 10.76 -13.70 -15.78
CA ASN A 359 11.74 -14.79 -15.78
C ASN A 359 12.89 -14.58 -16.78
N CYS A 360 13.06 -13.35 -17.29
CA CYS A 360 14.11 -13.01 -18.24
C CYS A 360 15.36 -12.44 -17.56
N SER A 361 16.55 -12.72 -18.11
CA SER A 361 17.82 -12.15 -17.67
C SER A 361 17.95 -10.64 -17.92
N LEU A 362 17.12 -10.09 -18.82
CA LEU A 362 17.09 -8.65 -19.15
C LEU A 362 16.28 -7.83 -18.13
N LYS A 363 15.75 -8.46 -17.08
CA LYS A 363 15.06 -7.76 -16.00
C LYS A 363 16.01 -6.78 -15.28
N SER A 364 15.60 -5.53 -15.20
CA SER A 364 16.34 -4.49 -14.48
C SER A 364 15.39 -3.41 -13.94
N ASP A 365 15.87 -2.62 -12.98
CA ASP A 365 15.11 -1.50 -12.43
C ASP A 365 14.71 -0.51 -13.54
N ALA A 366 15.63 -0.20 -14.48
CA ALA A 366 15.37 0.70 -15.60
C ALA A 366 14.30 0.15 -16.56
N MET A 367 14.38 -1.13 -16.91
CA MET A 367 13.38 -1.78 -17.76
C MET A 367 12.01 -1.87 -17.07
N ASP A 368 11.96 -2.06 -15.75
CA ASP A 368 10.70 -2.04 -15.01
C ASP A 368 10.00 -0.66 -15.12
N ILE A 369 10.76 0.44 -15.06
CA ILE A 369 10.22 1.80 -15.26
C ILE A 369 9.76 1.98 -16.70
N PHE A 370 10.62 1.68 -17.68
CA PHE A 370 10.30 1.84 -19.10
C PHE A 370 9.02 1.11 -19.49
N LEU A 371 8.91 -0.18 -19.13
CA LEU A 371 7.75 -1.00 -19.47
C LEU A 371 6.47 -0.42 -18.86
N CYS A 372 6.49 -0.02 -17.59
CA CYS A 372 5.32 0.59 -16.94
C CYS A 372 4.96 1.95 -17.53
N ALA A 373 5.95 2.74 -17.98
CA ALA A 373 5.74 4.07 -18.52
C ALA A 373 5.33 4.10 -19.99
N GLN A 374 5.61 3.03 -20.75
CA GLN A 374 5.42 3.01 -22.22
C GLN A 374 4.38 1.98 -22.71
N CYS A 375 3.89 1.10 -21.83
CA CYS A 375 2.77 0.23 -22.21
C CYS A 375 1.50 1.03 -22.51
N ARG A 376 0.65 0.50 -23.40
CA ARG A 376 -0.62 1.12 -23.79
C ARG A 376 -1.59 1.21 -22.62
N PHE A 377 -1.64 0.15 -21.83
CA PHE A 377 -2.27 0.09 -20.51
C PHE A 377 -1.61 -1.05 -19.71
N PHE A 378 -1.83 -1.03 -18.40
CA PHE A 378 -1.29 -2.03 -17.48
C PHE A 378 -2.40 -2.91 -16.92
N ILE A 379 -2.26 -4.23 -17.00
CA ILE A 379 -3.17 -5.19 -16.35
C ILE A 379 -2.52 -5.64 -15.04
N GLY A 380 -3.20 -5.41 -13.91
CA GLY A 380 -2.66 -5.69 -12.59
C GLY A 380 -3.67 -6.35 -11.65
N THR A 381 -3.14 -7.07 -10.66
CA THR A 381 -3.86 -7.37 -9.41
C THR A 381 -3.33 -6.50 -8.27
N SER A 382 -3.93 -6.59 -7.08
CA SER A 382 -3.59 -5.81 -5.89
C SER A 382 -2.13 -5.97 -5.43
N SER A 383 -1.26 -5.17 -6.04
CA SER A 383 0.19 -5.19 -5.88
C SER A 383 0.74 -3.79 -6.10
N GLY A 384 1.97 -3.49 -5.65
CA GLY A 384 2.50 -2.13 -5.76
C GLY A 384 2.82 -1.68 -7.18
N LEU A 385 3.00 -2.61 -8.14
CA LEU A 385 3.59 -2.29 -9.45
C LEU A 385 2.67 -1.46 -10.34
N TYR A 386 1.35 -1.63 -10.29
CA TYR A 386 0.43 -0.84 -11.14
C TYR A 386 0.50 0.67 -10.83
N THR A 387 0.83 1.04 -9.58
CA THR A 387 0.95 2.44 -9.17
C THR A 387 2.08 3.16 -9.90
N LEU A 388 3.12 2.41 -10.32
CA LEU A 388 4.20 2.92 -11.14
C LEU A 388 3.68 3.36 -12.51
N ALA A 389 2.88 2.51 -13.17
CA ALA A 389 2.25 2.84 -14.45
C ALA A 389 1.36 4.10 -14.33
N MET A 390 0.57 4.18 -13.25
CA MET A 390 -0.27 5.36 -12.98
C MET A 390 0.54 6.65 -12.80
N ALA A 391 1.72 6.59 -12.18
CA ALA A 391 2.58 7.77 -11.98
C ALA A 391 3.08 8.37 -13.32
N PHE A 392 3.21 7.53 -14.36
CA PHE A 392 3.51 7.94 -15.74
C PHE A 392 2.25 8.16 -16.60
N GLY A 393 1.06 8.10 -15.99
CA GLY A 393 -0.22 8.39 -16.65
C GLY A 393 -0.78 7.26 -17.52
N VAL A 394 -0.23 6.06 -17.39
CA VAL A 394 -0.72 4.87 -18.11
C VAL A 394 -1.99 4.34 -17.43
N PRO A 395 -3.11 4.14 -18.17
CA PRO A 395 -4.33 3.55 -17.64
C PRO A 395 -4.12 2.14 -17.10
N VAL A 396 -4.85 1.77 -16.05
CA VAL A 396 -4.77 0.45 -15.44
C VAL A 396 -6.09 -0.34 -15.53
N VAL A 397 -5.98 -1.64 -15.74
CA VAL A 397 -7.06 -2.62 -15.60
C VAL A 397 -6.77 -3.45 -14.35
N MET A 398 -7.50 -3.17 -13.28
CA MET A 398 -7.35 -3.86 -12.00
C MET A 398 -8.28 -5.06 -11.90
N THR A 399 -7.74 -6.26 -12.02
CA THR A 399 -8.48 -7.50 -11.86
C THR A 399 -8.24 -8.11 -10.48
N ASN A 400 -9.14 -8.96 -10.03
CA ASN A 400 -9.07 -9.64 -8.75
C ASN A 400 -8.83 -8.66 -7.58
N LEU A 401 -9.45 -7.48 -7.66
CA LEU A 401 -9.14 -6.35 -6.79
C LEU A 401 -9.69 -6.57 -5.37
N LEU A 402 -8.77 -6.70 -4.41
CA LEU A 402 -8.96 -6.61 -2.96
C LEU A 402 -7.68 -6.10 -2.26
N PRO A 403 -7.73 -5.35 -1.15
CA PRO A 403 -8.90 -4.97 -0.37
C PRO A 403 -9.84 -4.05 -1.16
N ALA A 404 -11.12 -4.01 -0.78
CA ALA A 404 -12.10 -3.26 -1.56
C ALA A 404 -11.85 -1.73 -1.52
N CYS A 405 -11.27 -1.22 -0.42
CA CYS A 405 -10.89 0.18 -0.32
C CYS A 405 -9.85 0.63 -1.37
N ALA A 406 -9.10 -0.30 -1.99
CA ALA A 406 -8.16 0.04 -3.06
C ALA A 406 -8.86 0.53 -4.35
N MET A 407 -10.17 0.31 -4.48
CA MET A 407 -10.94 0.87 -5.60
C MET A 407 -10.94 2.41 -5.61
N TYR A 408 -10.86 3.05 -4.44
CA TYR A 408 -10.78 4.50 -4.31
C TYR A 408 -9.44 5.09 -4.80
N TYR A 409 -8.48 4.26 -5.20
CA TYR A 409 -7.15 4.72 -5.65
C TYR A 409 -7.15 5.01 -7.16
N LEU A 410 -8.14 4.45 -7.87
CA LEU A 410 -8.26 4.45 -9.31
C LEU A 410 -8.99 5.70 -9.81
N THR A 411 -8.79 6.01 -11.08
CA THR A 411 -9.26 7.22 -11.77
C THR A 411 -10.22 6.87 -12.92
N SER A 412 -10.85 7.88 -13.51
CA SER A 412 -11.75 7.73 -14.67
C SER A 412 -11.10 7.07 -15.90
N LYS A 413 -9.76 7.11 -15.99
CA LYS A 413 -8.97 6.42 -17.03
C LYS A 413 -8.93 4.91 -16.85
N ASP A 414 -9.17 4.42 -15.63
CA ASP A 414 -8.95 3.04 -15.24
C ASP A 414 -10.23 2.20 -15.33
N LEU A 415 -10.05 0.88 -15.39
CA LEU A 415 -11.12 -0.10 -15.23
C LEU A 415 -10.78 -1.04 -14.07
N PHE A 416 -11.81 -1.57 -13.42
CA PHE A 416 -11.61 -2.61 -12.40
C PHE A 416 -12.70 -3.68 -12.40
N ILE A 417 -12.34 -4.85 -11.89
CA ILE A 417 -13.28 -5.89 -11.45
C ILE A 417 -12.83 -6.42 -10.08
N PRO A 418 -13.70 -6.34 -9.05
CA PRO A 418 -13.35 -6.81 -7.71
C PRO A 418 -13.38 -8.33 -7.65
N ARG A 419 -12.76 -8.89 -6.62
CA ARG A 419 -13.14 -10.25 -6.21
C ARG A 419 -14.51 -10.22 -5.56
N LEU A 420 -15.27 -11.27 -5.76
CA LEU A 420 -16.51 -11.48 -5.02
C LEU A 420 -16.18 -12.14 -3.67
N CYS A 421 -17.07 -11.93 -2.70
CA CYS A 421 -16.99 -12.55 -1.39
C CYS A 421 -18.31 -13.24 -1.07
N LYS A 422 -18.26 -14.32 -0.29
CA LYS A 422 -19.47 -14.98 0.26
C LYS A 422 -19.19 -15.56 1.63
N LEU A 423 -20.22 -15.75 2.44
CA LEU A 423 -20.09 -16.56 3.64
C LEU A 423 -19.84 -18.02 3.26
N LYS A 424 -18.88 -18.69 3.89
CA LYS A 424 -18.62 -20.11 3.63
C LYS A 424 -19.86 -20.89 4.08
N GLY A 425 -20.45 -21.64 3.15
CA GLY A 425 -21.73 -22.35 3.34
C GLY A 425 -22.96 -21.60 2.81
N SER A 426 -22.87 -20.31 2.44
CA SER A 426 -23.95 -19.61 1.73
C SER A 426 -23.86 -19.83 0.22
N GLN A 427 -25.02 -19.80 -0.44
CA GLN A 427 -25.10 -19.83 -1.91
C GLN A 427 -24.92 -18.43 -2.52
N GLY A 428 -25.35 -17.37 -1.85
CA GLY A 428 -25.24 -15.99 -2.32
C GLY A 428 -23.91 -15.32 -2.01
N TYR A 429 -23.50 -14.40 -2.88
CA TYR A 429 -22.41 -13.45 -2.64
C TYR A 429 -22.85 -12.33 -1.68
N LEU A 430 -21.89 -11.68 -1.05
CA LEU A 430 -22.07 -10.38 -0.44
C LEU A 430 -22.44 -9.36 -1.51
N ASP A 431 -23.31 -8.42 -1.18
CA ASP A 431 -23.59 -7.30 -2.07
C ASP A 431 -22.41 -6.31 -2.11
N PHE A 432 -22.41 -5.39 -3.07
CA PHE A 432 -21.31 -4.45 -3.23
C PHE A 432 -21.21 -3.45 -2.07
N LYS A 433 -22.32 -3.13 -1.40
CA LYS A 433 -22.32 -2.25 -0.23
C LYS A 433 -21.63 -2.95 0.93
N GLU A 434 -21.94 -4.20 1.20
CA GLU A 434 -21.29 -5.05 2.20
C GLU A 434 -19.78 -5.22 1.90
N LEU A 435 -19.42 -5.46 0.64
CA LEU A 435 -18.02 -5.62 0.21
C LEU A 435 -17.19 -4.34 0.42
N LEU A 436 -17.78 -3.19 0.10
CA LEU A 436 -17.13 -1.88 0.19
C LEU A 436 -17.11 -1.31 1.61
N SER A 437 -17.96 -1.78 2.50
CA SER A 437 -18.11 -1.24 3.85
C SER A 437 -17.11 -1.86 4.84
N PRO A 438 -16.58 -1.09 5.81
CA PRO A 438 -15.83 -1.67 6.93
C PRO A 438 -16.69 -2.69 7.71
N PRO A 439 -16.09 -3.74 8.28
CA PRO A 439 -14.66 -4.07 8.28
C PRO A 439 -14.18 -4.82 7.03
N ILE A 440 -15.07 -5.18 6.10
CA ILE A 440 -14.72 -6.01 4.93
C ILE A 440 -13.92 -5.20 3.92
N GLY A 441 -14.33 -3.96 3.66
CA GLY A 441 -13.64 -3.10 2.71
C GLY A 441 -12.20 -2.76 3.09
N THR A 442 -11.85 -2.82 4.38
CA THR A 442 -10.49 -2.65 4.92
C THR A 442 -9.76 -3.96 5.23
N ALA A 443 -10.28 -5.10 4.80
CA ALA A 443 -9.69 -6.39 5.07
C ALA A 443 -8.39 -6.61 4.28
N ILE A 444 -7.28 -6.17 4.87
CA ILE A 444 -5.92 -6.23 4.28
C ILE A 444 -5.12 -7.47 4.67
N THR A 445 -5.71 -8.41 5.43
CA THR A 445 -5.11 -9.70 5.74
C THR A 445 -6.11 -10.84 5.55
N GLN A 446 -5.62 -11.99 5.10
CA GLN A 446 -6.39 -13.23 4.92
C GLN A 446 -7.13 -13.63 6.20
N SER A 447 -6.48 -13.43 7.36
CA SER A 447 -7.06 -13.71 8.67
C SER A 447 -8.35 -12.93 8.98
N ILE A 448 -8.55 -11.74 8.38
CA ILE A 448 -9.78 -10.95 8.59
C ILE A 448 -10.98 -11.62 7.90
N TYR A 449 -10.77 -12.18 6.71
CA TYR A 449 -11.79 -12.94 5.98
C TYR A 449 -12.08 -14.27 6.68
N ASP A 450 -11.04 -15.02 7.07
CA ASP A 450 -11.21 -16.32 7.74
C ASP A 450 -11.90 -16.17 9.10
N ALA A 451 -11.55 -15.14 9.88
CA ALA A 451 -12.20 -14.82 11.14
C ALA A 451 -13.71 -14.55 11.03
N ARG A 452 -14.17 -14.11 9.85
CA ARG A 452 -15.58 -13.82 9.54
C ARG A 452 -16.25 -14.93 8.73
N ASN A 453 -15.57 -16.06 8.56
CA ASN A 453 -16.04 -17.16 7.73
C ASN A 453 -16.38 -16.72 6.29
N ILE A 454 -15.60 -15.79 5.73
CA ILE A 454 -15.78 -15.27 4.37
C ILE A 454 -14.84 -16.01 3.41
N GLY A 455 -15.38 -16.51 2.31
CA GLY A 455 -14.64 -17.01 1.15
C GLY A 455 -14.44 -15.91 0.11
N VAL A 456 -13.22 -15.80 -0.40
CA VAL A 456 -12.82 -14.85 -1.45
C VAL A 456 -12.79 -15.60 -2.80
N ILE A 457 -13.47 -15.06 -3.81
CA ILE A 457 -13.68 -15.71 -5.10
C ILE A 457 -12.95 -14.92 -6.19
N ALA A 458 -12.06 -15.59 -6.90
CA ALA A 458 -11.33 -14.99 -8.02
C ALA A 458 -12.28 -14.65 -9.19
N ASN A 459 -11.87 -13.72 -10.04
CA ASN A 459 -12.58 -13.48 -11.30
C ASN A 459 -12.38 -14.67 -12.24
N GLU A 460 -13.41 -14.96 -13.04
CA GLU A 460 -13.35 -15.98 -14.08
C GLU A 460 -12.57 -15.46 -15.29
N ALA A 461 -12.03 -16.38 -16.11
CA ALA A 461 -11.25 -16.02 -17.28
C ALA A 461 -12.04 -15.17 -18.29
N ASP A 462 -13.35 -15.41 -18.42
CA ASP A 462 -14.25 -14.63 -19.27
C ASP A 462 -14.47 -13.21 -18.75
N ASP A 463 -14.55 -13.03 -17.42
CA ASP A 463 -14.67 -11.70 -16.80
C ASP A 463 -13.39 -10.87 -17.04
N ILE A 464 -12.22 -11.51 -16.88
CA ILE A 464 -10.91 -10.90 -17.12
C ILE A 464 -10.75 -10.54 -18.60
N LYS A 465 -11.09 -11.46 -19.49
CA LYS A 465 -11.10 -11.23 -20.95
C LYS A 465 -11.99 -10.03 -21.29
N ALA A 466 -13.22 -10.01 -20.80
CA ALA A 466 -14.19 -8.97 -21.15
C ALA A 466 -13.75 -7.57 -20.72
N VAL A 467 -13.17 -7.41 -19.52
CA VAL A 467 -12.67 -6.09 -19.08
C VAL A 467 -11.41 -5.66 -19.83
N VAL A 468 -10.57 -6.60 -20.28
CA VAL A 468 -9.41 -6.31 -21.14
C VAL A 468 -9.85 -5.89 -22.54
N SER A 469 -10.82 -6.57 -23.13
CA SER A 469 -11.44 -6.15 -24.40
C SER A 469 -12.05 -4.75 -24.30
N GLU A 470 -12.74 -4.45 -23.19
CA GLU A 470 -13.26 -3.09 -22.95
C GLU A 470 -12.14 -2.03 -22.88
N MET A 471 -11.00 -2.34 -22.25
CA MET A 471 -9.85 -1.42 -22.24
C MET A 471 -9.21 -1.24 -23.62
N LEU A 472 -9.17 -2.29 -24.45
CA LEU A 472 -8.71 -2.19 -25.84
C LEU A 472 -9.62 -1.28 -26.69
N GLU A 473 -10.93 -1.44 -26.54
CA GLU A 473 -11.93 -0.56 -27.17
C GLU A 473 -11.76 0.90 -26.70
N ARG A 474 -11.57 1.12 -25.38
CA ARG A 474 -11.28 2.45 -24.81
C ARG A 474 -10.02 3.07 -25.40
N SER A 475 -8.92 2.31 -25.41
CA SER A 475 -7.60 2.78 -25.85
C SER A 475 -7.55 3.09 -27.34
N SER A 476 -8.46 2.50 -28.13
CA SER A 476 -8.59 2.77 -29.57
C SER A 476 -9.64 3.84 -29.91
N GLY A 477 -10.33 4.41 -28.92
CA GLY A 477 -11.39 5.41 -29.12
C GLY A 477 -12.70 4.84 -29.66
N ASN A 478 -12.85 3.51 -29.68
CA ASN A 478 -13.99 2.81 -30.30
C ASN A 478 -15.08 2.41 -29.29
N ILE A 479 -14.91 2.75 -28.02
CA ILE A 479 -15.86 2.36 -26.97
C ILE A 479 -17.15 3.18 -27.06
N THR A 480 -18.29 2.50 -27.06
CA THR A 480 -19.60 3.12 -26.82
C THR A 480 -20.27 2.39 -25.65
N TYR A 481 -20.75 3.15 -24.68
CA TYR A 481 -21.49 2.63 -23.54
C TYR A 481 -22.99 2.72 -23.81
N GLY A 482 -23.71 1.63 -23.54
CA GLY A 482 -25.16 1.61 -23.68
C GLY A 482 -25.84 2.30 -22.50
N GLN A 483 -27.14 2.59 -22.66
CA GLN A 483 -27.95 3.20 -21.60
C GLN A 483 -27.92 2.41 -20.29
N GLU A 484 -27.96 1.07 -20.38
CA GLU A 484 -27.88 0.19 -19.21
C GLU A 484 -26.51 0.25 -18.52
N ASP A 485 -25.41 0.41 -19.27
CA ASP A 485 -24.08 0.56 -18.68
C ASP A 485 -24.02 1.83 -17.85
N GLU A 486 -24.48 2.95 -18.39
CA GLU A 486 -24.48 4.22 -17.67
C GLU A 486 -25.40 4.20 -16.45
N ARG A 487 -26.57 3.54 -16.57
CA ARG A 487 -27.49 3.36 -15.44
C ARG A 487 -26.82 2.57 -14.30
N LEU A 488 -26.22 1.43 -14.59
CA LEU A 488 -25.56 0.60 -13.58
C LEU A 488 -24.36 1.29 -12.95
N GLN A 489 -23.55 2.00 -13.75
CA GLN A 489 -22.40 2.77 -13.24
C GLN A 489 -22.84 3.92 -12.34
N LYS A 490 -23.95 4.59 -12.67
CA LYS A 490 -24.53 5.63 -11.80
C LYS A 490 -24.95 5.04 -10.47
N VAL A 491 -25.69 3.92 -10.46
CA VAL A 491 -26.12 3.24 -9.23
C VAL A 491 -24.91 2.83 -8.38
N LEU A 492 -23.86 2.28 -9.00
CA LEU A 492 -22.61 1.96 -8.30
C LEU A 492 -21.97 3.21 -7.69
N ARG A 493 -21.84 4.31 -8.45
CA ARG A 493 -21.26 5.57 -7.97
C ARG A 493 -22.03 6.14 -6.78
N ASP A 494 -23.36 6.19 -6.88
CA ASP A 494 -24.23 6.67 -5.79
C ASP A 494 -24.05 5.81 -4.53
N MET A 495 -23.97 4.47 -4.67
CA MET A 495 -23.68 3.57 -3.54
C MET A 495 -22.31 3.85 -2.90
N THR A 496 -21.28 4.14 -3.71
CA THR A 496 -19.93 4.36 -3.17
C THR A 496 -19.83 5.62 -2.31
N LEU A 497 -20.67 6.63 -2.59
CA LEU A 497 -20.78 7.83 -1.77
C LEU A 497 -21.21 7.48 -0.33
N ASP A 498 -22.23 6.63 -0.19
CA ASP A 498 -22.70 6.14 1.11
C ASP A 498 -21.64 5.30 1.84
N CYS A 499 -20.88 4.49 1.10
CA CYS A 499 -19.78 3.71 1.67
C CYS A 499 -18.63 4.62 2.13
N GLY A 500 -18.32 5.68 1.39
CA GLY A 500 -17.30 6.69 1.76
C GLY A 500 -17.54 7.28 3.15
N HIS A 501 -18.81 7.60 3.47
CA HIS A 501 -19.20 8.09 4.78
C HIS A 501 -18.89 7.11 5.92
N GLN A 502 -18.95 5.80 5.68
CA GLN A 502 -18.60 4.79 6.70
C GLN A 502 -17.11 4.74 7.02
N TYR A 503 -16.29 5.33 6.14
CA TYR A 503 -14.90 5.60 6.42
C TYR A 503 -14.68 6.97 7.06
N GLY A 504 -15.71 7.75 7.39
CA GLY A 504 -15.56 9.09 7.96
C GLY A 504 -15.06 10.13 6.97
N GLU A 505 -15.29 9.94 5.66
CA GLU A 505 -15.00 10.94 4.64
C GLU A 505 -16.27 11.28 3.86
N GLU A 506 -16.50 12.58 3.62
CA GLU A 506 -17.63 13.06 2.83
C GLU A 506 -17.23 13.18 1.35
N ASN A 507 -18.17 12.88 0.46
CA ASN A 507 -18.02 13.11 -0.99
C ASN A 507 -16.88 12.34 -1.67
N ILE A 508 -16.46 11.20 -1.12
CA ILE A 508 -15.51 10.30 -1.78
C ILE A 508 -16.26 9.22 -2.54
N ILE A 509 -15.93 9.06 -3.82
CA ILE A 509 -16.49 8.06 -4.73
C ILE A 509 -15.37 7.27 -5.41
N ILE A 510 -15.73 6.12 -5.99
CA ILE A 510 -14.83 5.40 -6.90
C ILE A 510 -14.93 6.07 -8.28
N ASN A 511 -13.81 6.63 -8.77
CA ASN A 511 -13.78 7.34 -10.06
C ASN A 511 -13.68 6.41 -11.27
N ALA A 512 -13.04 5.25 -11.10
CA ALA A 512 -12.92 4.24 -12.15
C ALA A 512 -14.25 3.55 -12.44
N ARG A 513 -14.40 2.99 -13.64
CA ARG A 513 -15.57 2.17 -13.99
C ARG A 513 -15.33 0.72 -13.62
N MET A 514 -16.33 0.07 -13.04
CA MET A 514 -16.35 -1.39 -12.97
C MET A 514 -16.58 -1.94 -14.39
N GLY A 515 -15.86 -2.98 -14.82
CA GLY A 515 -16.01 -3.52 -16.19
C GLY A 515 -17.47 -3.81 -16.54
N ARG A 516 -17.95 -3.35 -17.70
CA ARG A 516 -19.38 -3.35 -18.07
C ARG A 516 -19.99 -4.74 -18.08
N HIS A 517 -19.24 -5.74 -18.56
CA HIS A 517 -19.68 -7.13 -18.59
C HIS A 517 -19.88 -7.65 -17.16
N PHE A 518 -18.88 -7.46 -16.30
CA PHE A 518 -18.91 -7.89 -14.90
C PHE A 518 -20.04 -7.20 -14.13
N LEU A 519 -20.21 -5.89 -14.31
CA LEU A 519 -21.25 -5.13 -13.63
C LEU A 519 -22.67 -5.56 -14.07
N ARG A 520 -22.89 -5.86 -15.35
CA ARG A 520 -24.16 -6.44 -15.84
C ARG A 520 -24.40 -7.84 -15.28
N LYS A 521 -23.40 -8.73 -15.36
CA LYS A 521 -23.44 -10.10 -14.83
C LYS A 521 -23.80 -10.11 -13.33
N HIS A 522 -23.32 -9.12 -12.59
CA HIS A 522 -23.51 -8.99 -11.14
C HIS A 522 -24.41 -7.82 -10.73
N ALA A 523 -25.30 -7.34 -11.62
CA ALA A 523 -26.17 -6.20 -11.33
C ALA A 523 -27.04 -6.40 -10.08
N GLY A 524 -27.40 -7.65 -9.76
CA GLY A 524 -28.13 -8.01 -8.55
C GLY A 524 -27.39 -7.72 -7.24
N LEU A 525 -26.07 -7.45 -7.28
CA LEU A 525 -25.25 -7.08 -6.12
C LEU A 525 -25.24 -5.56 -5.85
N LEU A 526 -25.90 -4.73 -6.68
CA LEU A 526 -26.02 -3.28 -6.45
C LEU A 526 -27.10 -2.89 -5.42
N SER A 527 -27.72 -3.88 -4.77
CA SER A 527 -28.73 -3.81 -3.70
C SER A 527 -29.91 -2.82 -3.85
N PHE A 528 -31.12 -3.38 -3.83
CA PHE A 528 -32.14 -3.02 -2.82
C PHE A 528 -32.75 -4.34 -2.33
N LYS A 529 -32.38 -4.78 -1.13
CA LYS A 529 -33.19 -5.73 -0.36
C LYS A 529 -33.29 -5.21 1.07
N GLU A 530 -34.47 -4.77 1.45
CA GLU A 530 -34.93 -4.83 2.83
C GLU A 530 -34.90 -6.30 3.27
N LYS A 531 -33.75 -6.77 3.74
CA LYS A 531 -33.67 -8.06 4.41
C LYS A 531 -33.85 -7.81 5.90
N HIS A 532 -35.10 -8.01 6.32
CA HIS A 532 -35.54 -8.59 7.58
C HIS A 532 -34.56 -8.56 8.75
N GLU A 533 -35.00 -7.90 9.82
CA GLU A 533 -34.98 -8.40 11.18
C GLU A 533 -34.35 -9.80 11.33
N LEU A 534 -33.04 -9.83 11.54
CA LEU A 534 -32.39 -10.91 12.29
C LEU A 534 -32.36 -10.51 13.77
N ASN A 535 -33.53 -10.12 14.29
CA ASN A 535 -33.84 -10.22 15.70
C ASN A 535 -34.58 -11.56 15.89
N GLY A 536 -33.79 -12.62 16.01
CA GLY A 536 -34.34 -13.96 16.18
C GLY A 536 -33.24 -14.97 16.47
N VAL A 537 -32.58 -14.85 17.63
CA VAL A 537 -32.46 -15.90 18.67
C VAL A 537 -31.71 -15.31 19.88
N SER A 538 -32.53 -15.04 20.88
CA SER A 538 -32.35 -14.99 22.35
C SER A 538 -30.99 -15.22 23.02
N ARG A 539 -30.77 -14.31 24.01
CA ARG A 539 -30.10 -14.43 25.33
C ARG A 539 -28.59 -14.57 25.42
#